data_AF-A0A1Q6WNK1-F1
#
_entry.id   AF-A0A1Q6WNK1-F1
#
_cell.length_a   1.000
_cell.length_b   1.000
_cell.length_c   1.000
_cell.angle_alpha   90.00
_cell.angle_beta   90.00
_cell.angle_gamma   90.00
#
_symmetry.space_group_name_H-M   'P 1'
#
loop_
_entity.id
_entity.type
_entity.pdbx_description
1 polymer ?
#
loop_
_entity_poly.entity_id
_entity_poly.type
_entity_poly.pdbx_seq_one_letter_code
_entity_poly.pdbx_strand_id
1 'polypeptide(L)' 'MLTISFVRVAAGRVSGTLAPYADPETGAKLFTTFEGRIGGDTIAGSYTTHVAGAGGGAADTQTGEWTVMRRKP' A
#
# COMPACT_ATOMS: atom_id res chain seq x y z
N MET A 1 -3.49 8.55 -13.07
CA MET A 1 -3.23 7.10 -13.09
C MET A 1 -2.15 6.81 -12.06
N LEU A 2 -2.48 6.01 -11.03
CA LEU A 2 -1.59 5.71 -9.90
C LEU A 2 -1.01 4.31 -10.09
N THR A 3 0.31 4.19 -10.22
CA THR A 3 0.98 2.91 -10.50
C THR A 3 1.34 2.22 -9.19
N ILE A 4 0.68 1.10 -8.90
CA ILE A 4 1.02 0.24 -7.76
C ILE A 4 2.15 -0.69 -8.20
N SER A 5 3.32 -0.56 -7.57
CA SER A 5 4.46 -1.45 -7.82
C SER A 5 4.51 -2.55 -6.78
N PHE A 6 4.29 -3.80 -7.18
CA PHE A 6 4.48 -4.97 -6.32
C PHE A 6 5.97 -5.34 -6.33
N VAL A 7 6.67 -5.07 -5.21
CA VAL A 7 8.15 -5.09 -5.19
C VAL A 7 8.68 -6.47 -4.79
N ARG A 8 7.93 -7.32 -4.08
CA ARG A 8 8.41 -8.66 -3.74
C ARG A 8 7.29 -9.64 -3.39
N VAL A 9 7.40 -10.86 -3.92
CA VAL A 9 6.65 -12.03 -3.45
C VAL A 9 7.66 -13.07 -2.97
N ALA A 10 7.68 -13.38 -1.68
CA ALA A 10 8.54 -14.41 -1.11
C ALA A 10 7.79 -15.19 -0.03
N ALA A 11 7.86 -16.52 -0.07
CA ALA A 11 7.23 -17.42 0.91
C ALA A 11 5.73 -17.14 1.18
N GLY A 12 4.97 -16.76 0.14
CA GLY A 12 3.54 -16.44 0.25
C GLY A 12 3.24 -15.09 0.91
N ARG A 13 4.25 -14.24 1.17
CA ARG A 13 4.08 -12.85 1.59
C ARG A 13 4.35 -11.92 0.41
N VAL A 14 3.51 -10.91 0.28
CA VAL A 14 3.65 -9.81 -0.67
C VAL A 14 4.00 -8.57 0.12
N SER A 15 4.97 -7.80 -0.34
CA SER A 15 5.17 -6.43 0.14
C SER A 15 5.56 -5.52 -1.01
N GLY A 16 5.28 -4.24 -0.83
CA GLY A 16 5.60 -3.24 -1.84
C GLY A 16 5.33 -1.82 -1.37
N THR A 17 5.60 -0.90 -2.27
CA THR A 17 5.38 0.53 -2.07
C THR A 17 4.66 1.09 -3.28
N LEU A 18 3.71 1.99 -3.05
CA LEU A 18 3.21 2.83 -4.15
C LEU A 18 4.25 3.87 -4.50
N ALA A 19 4.30 4.23 -5.78
CA ALA A 19 5.05 5.41 -6.19
C ALA A 19 4.49 6.64 -5.43
N PRO A 20 5.35 7.52 -4.90
CA PRO A 20 4.87 8.66 -4.15
C PRO A 20 3.93 9.52 -4.99
N TYR A 21 2.82 9.94 -4.41
CA TYR A 21 1.80 10.71 -5.12
C TYR A 21 1.34 11.90 -4.29
N ALA A 22 0.85 12.95 -4.97
CA ALA A 22 0.28 14.10 -4.29
C ALA A 22 -1.13 13.75 -3.82
N ASP A 23 -1.41 14.03 -2.56
CA ASP A 23 -2.75 14.04 -2.01
C ASP A 23 -3.64 15.02 -2.82
N PRO A 24 -4.81 14.59 -3.31
CA PRO A 24 -5.62 15.42 -4.19
C PRO A 24 -6.29 16.61 -3.50
N GLU A 25 -6.44 16.57 -2.17
CA GLU A 25 -7.07 17.64 -1.40
C GLU A 25 -6.04 18.67 -0.92
N THR A 26 -4.86 18.19 -0.51
CA THR A 26 -3.83 19.02 0.15
C THR A 26 -2.59 19.26 -0.71
N GLY A 27 -2.38 18.47 -1.78
CA GLY A 27 -1.16 18.48 -2.59
C GLY A 27 0.07 17.87 -1.91
N ALA A 28 -0.07 17.39 -0.66
CA ALA A 28 1.03 16.85 0.11
C ALA A 28 1.54 15.54 -0.51
N LYS A 29 2.86 15.35 -0.50
CA LYS A 29 3.45 14.10 -1.03
C LYS A 29 3.22 12.96 -0.05
N LEU A 30 2.54 11.92 -0.51
CA LEU A 30 2.21 10.72 0.22
C LEU A 30 3.14 9.58 -0.17
N PHE A 31 3.52 8.80 0.83
CA PHE A 31 4.26 7.56 0.68
C PHE A 31 3.45 6.43 1.28
N THR A 32 3.23 5.37 0.51
CA THR A 32 2.44 4.22 0.96
C THR A 32 3.24 2.94 0.84
N THR A 33 3.32 2.20 1.94
CA THR A 33 3.80 0.81 1.99
C THR A 33 2.62 -0.12 2.16
N PHE A 34 2.69 -1.31 1.56
CA PHE A 34 1.69 -2.35 1.78
C PHE A 34 2.36 -3.69 2.00
N GLU A 35 1.72 -4.51 2.81
CA GLU A 35 2.10 -5.89 3.07
C GLU A 35 0.85 -6.77 3.03
N GLY A 36 1.02 -8.01 2.59
CA GLY A 36 -0.08 -8.96 2.53
C GLY A 36 0.38 -10.40 2.40
N ARG A 37 -0.57 -11.32 2.46
CA ARG A 37 -0.34 -12.75 2.40
C ARG A 37 -1.21 -13.37 1.32
N ILE A 38 -0.61 -14.29 0.58
CA ILE A 38 -1.27 -15.06 -0.47
C ILE A 38 -1.91 -16.29 0.18
N GLY A 39 -3.20 -16.48 -0.06
CA GLY A 39 -3.96 -17.67 0.32
C GLY A 39 -4.88 -18.07 -0.84
N GLY A 40 -4.56 -19.18 -1.50
CA GLY A 40 -5.29 -19.61 -2.70
C GLY A 40 -5.23 -18.56 -3.81
N ASP A 41 -6.40 -18.09 -4.24
CA ASP A 41 -6.55 -17.07 -5.29
C ASP A 41 -6.66 -15.63 -4.75
N THR A 42 -6.52 -15.46 -3.43
CA THR A 42 -6.70 -14.19 -2.74
C THR A 42 -5.39 -13.71 -2.11
N ILE A 43 -5.16 -12.41 -2.16
CA ILE A 43 -4.11 -11.73 -1.42
C ILE A 43 -4.79 -10.70 -0.51
N ALA A 44 -4.54 -10.78 0.79
CA ALA A 44 -5.09 -9.85 1.76
C ALA A 44 -3.98 -9.29 2.65
N GLY A 45 -4.15 -8.07 3.13
CA GLY A 45 -3.24 -7.46 4.08
C GLY A 45 -3.52 -5.99 4.30
N SER A 46 -2.54 -5.30 4.85
CA SER A 46 -2.68 -3.91 5.25
C SER A 46 -1.78 -2.98 4.46
N TYR A 47 -2.14 -1.70 4.44
CA TYR A 47 -1.31 -0.62 3.93
C TYR A 47 -1.14 0.46 4.99
N THR A 48 -0.08 1.23 4.83
CA THR A 48 0.22 2.39 5.67
C THR A 48 0.68 3.52 4.76
N THR A 49 0.00 4.66 4.86
CA THR A 49 0.31 5.88 4.13
C THR A 49 0.77 6.94 5.13
N HIS A 50 1.86 7.64 4.82
CA HIS A 50 2.33 8.78 5.60
C HIS A 50 2.65 9.98 4.71
N VAL A 51 2.52 11.17 5.29
CA VAL A 51 2.87 12.44 4.63
C VAL A 51 4.38 12.69 4.70
N ALA A 52 4.98 13.14 3.60
CA ALA A 52 6.39 13.52 3.54
C ALA A 52 6.71 14.64 4.55
N GLY A 53 7.71 14.40 5.41
CA GLY A 53 8.18 15.42 6.36
C GLY A 53 7.34 15.55 7.63
N ALA A 54 6.23 14.82 7.74
CA ALA A 54 5.58 14.58 9.01
C ALA A 54 6.47 13.68 9.87
N GLY A 55 6.57 13.96 11.16
CA GLY A 55 7.49 13.28 12.09
C GLY A 55 7.17 11.81 12.39
N GLY A 56 6.41 11.13 11.52
CA GLY A 56 5.99 9.74 11.69
C GLY A 56 4.97 9.53 12.81
N GLY A 57 4.31 10.61 13.26
CA GLY A 57 3.29 10.55 14.29
C GLY A 57 2.04 9.80 13.82
N ALA A 58 1.29 9.25 14.78
CA ALA A 58 0.04 8.54 14.49
C ALA A 58 -1.02 9.42 13.78
N ALA A 59 -0.98 10.74 13.98
CA ALA A 59 -1.88 11.70 13.32
C ALA A 59 -1.57 11.89 11.82
N ASP A 60 -0.34 11.60 11.40
CA ASP A 60 0.13 11.79 10.02
C ASP A 60 0.20 10.48 9.23
N THR A 61 -0.32 9.41 9.84
CA THR A 61 -0.23 8.04 9.34
C THR A 61 -1.64 7.46 9.19
N GLN A 62 -2.04 7.17 7.96
CA GLN A 62 -3.26 6.43 7.66
C GLN A 62 -2.95 4.95 7.48
N THR A 63 -3.80 4.09 8.03
CA THR A 63 -3.73 2.64 7.80
C THR A 63 -5.04 2.13 7.23
N GLY A 64 -4.99 0.98 6.55
CA GLY A 64 -6.19 0.30 6.09
C GLY A 64 -5.91 -1.11 5.63
N GLU A 65 -6.98 -1.87 5.44
CA GLU A 65 -6.94 -3.24 4.93
C GLU A 65 -7.26 -3.25 3.43
N TRP A 66 -6.72 -4.23 2.72
CA TRP A 66 -6.96 -4.44 1.30
C TRP A 66 -7.08 -5.93 0.99
N THR A 67 -7.80 -6.23 -0.09
CA THR A 67 -7.94 -7.60 -0.60
C THR A 67 -7.97 -7.57 -2.12
N VAL A 68 -7.14 -8.39 -2.75
CA VAL A 68 -7.08 -8.58 -4.21
C VAL A 68 -7.38 -10.04 -4.50
N MET A 69 -8.30 -10.29 -5.43
CA MET A 69 -8.60 -11.63 -5.93
C MET A 69 -8.19 -11.74 -7.40
N ARG A 70 -7.56 -12.85 -7.77
CA ARG A 70 -7.28 -13.16 -9.17
C ARG A 70 -8.61 -13.34 -9.91
N ARG A 71 -8.88 -12.52 -10.92
CA ARG A 71 -10.00 -12.78 -11.85
C ARG A 71 -9.67 -14.02 -12.68
N LYS A 72 -10.59 -14.98 -12.74
CA LYS A 72 -10.49 -16.09 -13.69
C LYS A 72 -10.64 -15.53 -15.13
N PRO A 73 -9.84 -16.02 -16.08
CA PRO A 73 -9.95 -15.65 -17.49
C PRO A 73 -11.27 -16.10 -18.10
#